data_AF-A0A1C6ATC0-F1
#
_entry.id   AF-A0A1C6ATC0-F1
#
_cell.length_a   1.000
_cell.length_b   1.000
_cell.length_c   1.000
_cell.angle_alpha   90.00
_cell.angle_beta   90.00
_cell.angle_gamma   90.00
#
_symmetry.space_group_name_H-M   'P 1'
#
loop_
_entity.id
_entity.type
_entity.pdbx_description
1 polymer ?
#
loop_
_entity_poly.entity_id
_entity_poly.type
_entity_poly.pdbx_seq_one_letter_code
_entity_poly.pdbx_strand_id
1 'polypeptide(L)'
;MQNERIKEIYNAAVKLFLQQGYSKTQISHIAKAVGVSVGTIYHDFAGKQEIMHFILKCTIEPSFLERDFNGPITDKLFIKLNDEIKNEFIKAAEVFSYNLKNVDADYTFENFISDAFDLLERYAVGCLFIEKNKMDCTELAEHYLLYRKKFISAMTEYVVKFMEKGIIRQLKHPELTTILIIETLSWWTMDMRYTSFETLNIPTELAKEVCLDNIISAYKI
;
A
#
# COMPACT_ATOMS: atom_id res chain seq x y z
N MET A 1 -19.29 -17.90 8.83
CA MET A 1 -19.36 -18.35 7.42
C MET A 1 -17.92 -18.43 6.89
N GLN A 2 -17.61 -19.26 5.89
CA GLN A 2 -16.22 -19.48 5.42
C GLN A 2 -15.49 -18.18 5.06
N ASN A 3 -16.22 -17.24 4.48
CA ASN A 3 -15.75 -15.89 4.13
C ASN A 3 -15.19 -15.11 5.33
N GLU A 4 -15.89 -15.10 6.47
CA GLU A 4 -15.42 -14.45 7.71
C GLU A 4 -14.08 -15.03 8.20
N ARG A 5 -13.90 -16.35 8.13
CA ARG A 5 -12.65 -16.99 8.55
C ARG A 5 -11.49 -16.65 7.61
N ILE A 6 -11.76 -16.55 6.30
CA ILE A 6 -10.76 -16.09 5.32
C ILE A 6 -10.31 -14.66 5.66
N LYS A 7 -11.23 -13.76 6.05
CA LYS A 7 -10.90 -12.40 6.51
C LYS A 7 -10.04 -12.39 7.76
N GLU A 8 -10.36 -13.22 8.75
CA GLU A 8 -9.55 -13.36 9.98
C GLU A 8 -8.13 -13.86 9.65
N ILE A 9 -8.02 -14.88 8.78
CA ILE A 9 -6.73 -15.41 8.31
C ILE A 9 -5.95 -14.33 7.56
N TYR A 10 -6.59 -13.60 6.65
CA TYR A 10 -6.00 -12.48 5.91
C TYR A 10 -5.43 -11.43 6.88
N ASN A 11 -6.23 -10.93 7.82
CA ASN A 11 -5.81 -9.90 8.77
C ASN A 11 -4.64 -10.37 9.65
N ALA A 12 -4.72 -11.60 10.17
CA ALA A 12 -3.64 -12.18 10.98
C ALA A 12 -2.36 -12.37 10.17
N ALA A 13 -2.47 -12.85 8.93
CA ALA A 13 -1.34 -13.07 8.04
C ALA A 13 -0.66 -11.76 7.62
N VAL A 14 -1.43 -10.72 7.26
CA VAL A 14 -0.90 -9.38 6.96
C VAL A 14 -0.05 -8.88 8.13
N LYS A 15 -0.60 -8.91 9.35
CA LYS A 15 0.09 -8.44 10.54
C LYS A 15 1.38 -9.22 10.80
N LEU A 16 1.30 -10.56 10.77
CA LEU A 16 2.46 -11.41 11.02
C LEU A 16 3.53 -11.23 9.94
N PHE A 17 3.16 -11.26 8.66
CA PHE A 17 4.15 -11.09 7.60
C PHE A 17 4.84 -9.72 7.65
N LEU A 18 4.11 -8.65 7.99
CA LEU A 18 4.69 -7.31 8.09
C LEU A 18 5.54 -7.10 9.35
N GLN A 19 5.26 -7.81 10.46
CA GLN A 19 5.99 -7.65 11.72
C GLN A 19 7.21 -8.57 11.86
N GLN A 20 7.08 -9.86 11.51
CA GLN A 20 8.16 -10.85 11.66
C GLN A 20 8.81 -11.28 10.33
N GLY A 21 8.22 -10.90 9.18
CA GLY A 21 8.68 -11.30 7.85
C GLY A 21 8.05 -12.61 7.37
N TYR A 22 7.94 -12.78 6.05
CA TYR A 22 7.32 -13.94 5.41
C TYR A 22 8.07 -15.24 5.74
N SER A 23 9.40 -15.25 5.62
CA SER A 23 10.18 -16.47 5.80
C SER A 23 10.08 -17.03 7.23
N LYS A 24 10.01 -16.16 8.25
CA LYS A 24 9.87 -16.53 9.68
C LYS A 24 8.44 -16.85 10.10
N THR A 25 7.45 -16.49 9.29
CA THR A 25 6.04 -16.78 9.59
C THR A 25 5.70 -18.22 9.19
N GLN A 26 5.12 -18.97 10.12
CA GLN A 26 4.60 -20.32 9.89
C GLN A 26 3.07 -20.31 9.89
N ILE A 27 2.45 -21.28 9.21
CA ILE A 27 0.99 -21.48 9.24
C ILE A 27 0.47 -21.66 10.67
N SER A 28 1.25 -22.31 11.54
CA SER A 28 0.94 -22.46 12.97
C SER A 28 0.83 -21.13 13.72
N HIS A 29 1.63 -20.12 13.36
CA HIS A 29 1.54 -18.79 13.95
C HIS A 29 0.22 -18.12 13.56
N ILE A 30 -0.17 -18.22 12.29
CA ILE A 30 -1.42 -17.67 11.76
C ILE A 30 -2.63 -18.38 12.40
N ALA A 31 -2.61 -19.71 12.44
CA ALA A 31 -3.67 -20.51 13.07
C ALA A 31 -3.86 -20.13 14.54
N LYS A 32 -2.76 -19.98 15.29
CA LYS A 32 -2.77 -19.55 16.69
C LYS A 32 -3.35 -18.14 16.85
N ALA A 33 -2.99 -17.21 15.97
CA ALA A 33 -3.48 -15.83 16.02
C ALA A 33 -4.99 -15.72 15.76
N VAL A 34 -5.54 -16.58 14.89
CA VAL A 34 -6.97 -16.67 14.58
C VAL A 34 -7.74 -17.52 15.61
N GLY A 35 -7.06 -18.38 16.36
CA GLY A 35 -7.70 -19.29 17.32
C GLY A 35 -8.27 -20.56 16.70
N VAL A 36 -7.68 -21.03 15.60
CA VAL A 36 -8.10 -22.24 14.87
C VAL A 36 -6.99 -23.28 14.78
N SER A 37 -7.33 -24.49 14.33
CA SER A 37 -6.33 -25.53 14.08
C SER A 37 -5.56 -25.27 12.78
N VAL A 38 -4.34 -25.81 12.67
CA VAL A 38 -3.57 -25.77 11.41
C VAL A 38 -4.34 -26.45 10.28
N GLY A 39 -5.03 -27.56 10.55
CA GLY A 39 -5.88 -28.24 9.57
C GLY A 39 -7.03 -27.35 9.05
N THR A 40 -7.55 -26.47 9.90
CA THR A 40 -8.57 -25.48 9.52
C THR A 40 -8.01 -24.45 8.54
N ILE A 41 -6.75 -24.03 8.68
CA ILE A 41 -6.11 -23.15 7.68
C ILE A 41 -6.00 -23.87 6.35
N TYR A 42 -5.58 -25.14 6.35
CA TYR A 42 -5.45 -25.94 5.13
C TYR A 42 -6.78 -26.25 4.42
N HIS A 43 -7.91 -26.09 5.12
CA HIS A 43 -9.23 -26.14 4.50
C HIS A 43 -9.49 -24.94 3.58
N ASP A 44 -8.97 -23.75 3.95
CA ASP A 44 -9.23 -22.50 3.21
C ASP A 44 -8.06 -22.09 2.31
N PHE A 45 -6.83 -22.48 2.62
CA PHE A 45 -5.63 -22.15 1.84
C PHE A 45 -4.74 -23.37 1.67
N ALA A 46 -4.26 -23.63 0.45
CA ALA A 46 -3.36 -24.75 0.20
C ALA A 46 -2.00 -24.62 0.91
N GLY A 47 -1.57 -23.38 1.21
CA GLY A 47 -0.28 -23.14 1.83
C GLY A 47 -0.01 -21.66 2.13
N LYS A 48 1.20 -21.42 2.64
CA LYS A 48 1.66 -20.08 3.04
C LYS A 48 1.82 -19.14 1.85
N GLN A 49 2.25 -19.68 0.71
CA GLN A 49 2.42 -18.92 -0.53
C GLN A 49 1.07 -18.44 -1.06
N GLU A 50 0.03 -19.26 -0.98
CA GLU A 50 -1.32 -18.89 -1.40
C GLU A 50 -1.89 -17.78 -0.52
N ILE A 51 -1.62 -17.79 0.79
CA ILE A 51 -1.99 -16.68 1.68
C ILE A 51 -1.29 -15.39 1.26
N MET A 52 0.01 -15.45 0.95
CA MET A 52 0.76 -14.29 0.44
C MET A 52 0.17 -13.76 -0.88
N HIS A 53 -0.05 -14.64 -1.86
CA HIS A 53 -0.64 -14.26 -3.14
C HIS A 53 -2.04 -13.69 -2.97
N PHE A 54 -2.84 -14.25 -2.05
CA PHE A 54 -4.15 -13.73 -1.71
C PHE A 54 -4.06 -12.30 -1.16
N ILE A 55 -3.09 -12.01 -0.28
CA ILE A 55 -2.86 -10.66 0.26
C ILE A 55 -2.53 -9.67 -0.85
N LEU A 56 -1.59 -10.04 -1.73
CA LEU A 56 -1.18 -9.21 -2.85
C LEU A 56 -2.34 -8.99 -3.83
N LYS A 57 -3.15 -10.02 -4.09
CA LYS A 57 -4.35 -9.92 -4.92
C LYS A 57 -5.38 -8.96 -4.32
N CYS A 58 -5.62 -9.05 -3.02
CA CYS A 58 -6.53 -8.12 -2.31
C CYS A 58 -6.02 -6.67 -2.32
N THR A 59 -4.71 -6.45 -2.49
CA THR A 59 -4.14 -5.10 -2.60
C THR A 59 -4.56 -4.41 -3.89
N ILE A 60 -4.59 -5.13 -5.00
CA ILE A 60 -5.00 -4.59 -6.31
C ILE A 60 -6.50 -4.77 -6.60
N GLU A 61 -7.14 -5.70 -5.90
CA GLU A 61 -8.56 -6.00 -6.02
C GLU A 61 -9.17 -6.25 -4.63
N PRO A 62 -9.51 -5.20 -3.85
CA PRO A 62 -10.03 -5.36 -2.48
C PRO A 62 -11.29 -6.22 -2.39
N SER A 63 -12.14 -6.19 -3.43
CA SER A 63 -13.33 -7.05 -3.53
C SER A 63 -13.00 -8.54 -3.59
N PHE A 64 -11.75 -8.93 -3.87
CA PHE A 64 -11.33 -10.32 -3.85
C PHE A 64 -11.44 -10.95 -2.45
N LEU A 65 -11.31 -10.14 -1.40
CA LEU A 65 -11.47 -10.57 0.00
C LEU A 65 -12.92 -11.01 0.31
N GLU A 66 -13.88 -10.42 -0.38
CA GLU A 66 -15.32 -10.65 -0.18
C GLU A 66 -15.85 -11.83 -1.01
N ARG A 67 -15.03 -12.46 -1.85
CA ARG A 67 -15.46 -13.57 -2.70
C ARG A 67 -15.70 -14.84 -1.88
N ASP A 68 -16.67 -15.64 -2.34
CA ASP A 68 -16.88 -16.98 -1.80
C ASP A 68 -16.00 -18.01 -2.51
N PHE A 69 -15.36 -18.88 -1.74
CA PHE A 69 -14.43 -19.89 -2.23
C PHE A 69 -14.92 -21.30 -1.91
N ASN A 70 -15.16 -22.10 -2.95
CA ASN A 70 -15.52 -23.50 -2.80
C ASN A 70 -14.26 -24.36 -2.70
N GLY A 71 -13.83 -24.62 -1.47
CA GLY A 71 -12.60 -25.35 -1.17
C GLY A 71 -11.38 -24.45 -0.97
N PRO A 72 -10.17 -25.04 -0.86
CA PRO A 72 -8.97 -24.29 -0.56
C PRO A 72 -8.55 -23.39 -1.73
N ILE A 73 -8.11 -22.18 -1.39
CA ILE A 73 -7.46 -21.25 -2.31
C ILE A 73 -6.10 -21.83 -2.70
N THR A 74 -5.91 -22.01 -4.01
CA THR A 74 -4.69 -22.60 -4.62
C THR A 74 -3.99 -21.62 -5.55
N ASP A 75 -2.73 -21.90 -5.88
CA ASP A 75 -1.91 -21.22 -6.89
C ASP A 75 -2.63 -20.94 -8.24
N LYS A 76 -3.55 -21.80 -8.67
CA LYS A 76 -4.36 -21.64 -9.89
C LYS A 76 -5.07 -20.28 -10.00
N LEU A 77 -5.39 -19.65 -8.86
CA LEU A 77 -6.04 -18.33 -8.82
C LEU A 77 -5.06 -17.17 -9.07
N PHE A 78 -3.76 -17.43 -9.03
CA PHE A 78 -2.71 -16.40 -8.99
C PHE A 78 -1.72 -16.51 -10.14
N ILE A 79 -2.02 -17.30 -11.18
CA ILE A 79 -1.14 -17.53 -12.34
C ILE A 79 -0.72 -16.21 -13.00
N LYS A 80 -1.60 -15.21 -13.05
CA LYS A 80 -1.35 -13.89 -13.67
C LYS A 80 -1.09 -12.79 -12.65
N LEU A 81 -0.94 -13.11 -11.37
CA LEU A 81 -0.90 -12.11 -10.31
C LEU A 81 0.22 -11.08 -10.51
N ASN A 82 1.41 -11.51 -10.93
CA ASN A 82 2.53 -10.60 -11.16
C ASN A 82 2.23 -9.58 -12.27
N ASP A 83 1.65 -10.04 -13.39
CA ASP A 83 1.23 -9.17 -14.48
C ASP A 83 0.10 -8.23 -14.07
N GLU A 84 -0.86 -8.73 -13.29
CA GLU A 84 -1.96 -7.92 -12.76
C GLU A 84 -1.45 -6.79 -11.86
N ILE A 85 -0.54 -7.09 -10.92
CA ILE A 85 0.07 -6.09 -10.03
C ILE A 85 0.86 -5.06 -10.83
N LYS A 86 1.67 -5.52 -11.78
CA LYS A 86 2.47 -4.65 -12.63
C LYS A 86 1.61 -3.69 -13.43
N ASN A 87 0.56 -4.20 -14.07
CA ASN A 87 -0.36 -3.39 -14.86
C ASN A 87 -1.14 -2.39 -13.99
N GLU A 88 -1.54 -2.80 -12.79
CA GLU A 88 -2.21 -1.92 -11.84
C GLU A 88 -1.29 -0.77 -11.40
N PHE A 89 -0.02 -1.04 -11.07
CA PHE A 89 0.95 0.00 -10.74
C PHE A 89 1.23 0.97 -11.89
N ILE A 90 1.30 0.46 -13.13
CA ILE A 90 1.44 1.32 -14.33
C ILE A 90 0.24 2.24 -14.45
N LYS A 91 -0.98 1.69 -14.40
CA LYS A 91 -2.22 2.45 -14.48
C LYS A 91 -2.34 3.48 -13.37
N ALA A 92 -2.00 3.11 -12.13
CA ALA A 92 -2.02 4.00 -10.99
C ALA A 92 -1.05 5.18 -11.16
N ALA A 93 0.15 4.93 -11.68
CA ALA A 93 1.11 6.00 -11.99
C ALA A 93 0.62 6.92 -13.12
N GLU A 94 -0.02 6.38 -14.15
CA GLU A 94 -0.59 7.17 -15.26
C GLU A 94 -1.73 8.07 -14.78
N VAL A 95 -2.66 7.51 -13.99
CA VAL A 95 -3.77 8.26 -13.37
C VAL A 95 -3.22 9.36 -12.47
N PHE A 96 -2.26 9.04 -11.60
CA PHE A 96 -1.66 10.02 -10.70
C PHE A 96 -0.95 11.15 -11.46
N SER A 97 -0.28 10.84 -12.57
CA SER A 97 0.44 11.84 -13.37
C SER A 97 -0.48 12.63 -14.31
N TYR A 98 -1.70 12.15 -14.58
CA TYR A 98 -2.65 12.81 -15.48
C TYR A 98 -3.02 14.21 -14.97
N ASN A 99 -3.22 14.37 -13.66
CA ASN A 99 -3.60 15.65 -13.06
C ASN A 99 -2.49 16.72 -13.17
N LEU A 100 -1.25 16.34 -13.48
CA LEU A 100 -0.09 17.25 -13.63
C LEU A 100 -0.34 18.23 -14.78
N LYS A 101 -0.99 17.74 -15.84
CA LYS A 101 -1.42 18.55 -16.99
C LYS A 101 -2.60 19.48 -16.66
N ASN A 102 -3.35 19.17 -15.59
CA ASN A 102 -4.58 19.87 -15.19
C ASN A 102 -4.41 20.79 -13.95
N VAL A 103 -3.17 20.96 -13.44
CA VAL A 103 -2.81 21.94 -12.39
C VAL A 103 -3.19 23.39 -12.77
N ASP A 104 -3.59 23.63 -14.02
CA ASP A 104 -3.97 24.93 -14.57
C ASP A 104 -5.46 25.26 -14.50
N ALA A 105 -6.35 24.33 -14.13
CA ALA A 105 -7.81 24.55 -14.08
C ALA A 105 -8.40 24.50 -12.66
N ASP A 106 -8.38 23.33 -11.99
CA ASP A 106 -9.12 23.10 -10.73
C ASP A 106 -8.37 22.20 -9.73
N TYR A 107 -7.14 21.78 -10.01
CA TYR A 107 -6.40 20.84 -9.17
C TYR A 107 -5.50 21.56 -8.17
N THR A 108 -5.92 21.56 -6.89
CA THR A 108 -5.24 22.30 -5.81
C THR A 108 -4.09 21.52 -5.18
N PHE A 109 -3.26 22.19 -4.37
CA PHE A 109 -2.22 21.52 -3.57
C PHE A 109 -2.84 20.52 -2.59
N GLU A 110 -4.00 20.84 -2.02
CA GLU A 110 -4.75 19.93 -1.15
C GLU A 110 -5.23 18.68 -1.87
N ASN A 111 -5.76 18.82 -3.09
CA ASN A 111 -6.14 17.66 -3.90
C ASN A 111 -4.93 16.79 -4.20
N PHE A 112 -3.79 17.40 -4.53
CA PHE A 112 -2.55 16.69 -4.77
C PHE A 112 -2.08 15.85 -3.56
N ILE A 113 -2.02 16.44 -2.37
CA ILE A 113 -1.60 15.73 -1.17
C ILE A 113 -2.63 14.66 -0.77
N SER A 114 -3.93 14.97 -0.90
CA SER A 114 -5.02 14.02 -0.68
C SER A 114 -4.92 12.80 -1.58
N ASP A 115 -4.74 13.01 -2.89
CA ASP A 115 -4.67 11.94 -3.88
C ASP A 115 -3.41 11.09 -3.69
N ALA A 116 -2.29 11.73 -3.30
CA ALA A 116 -1.07 11.01 -2.95
C ALA A 116 -1.24 10.14 -1.70
N PHE A 117 -1.95 10.64 -0.68
CA PHE A 117 -2.31 9.86 0.51
C PHE A 117 -3.17 8.66 0.13
N ASP A 118 -4.24 8.87 -0.63
CA ASP A 118 -5.17 7.80 -1.03
C ASP A 118 -4.50 6.73 -1.87
N LEU A 119 -3.57 7.13 -2.73
CA LEU A 119 -2.76 6.22 -3.52
C LEU A 119 -1.87 5.35 -2.64
N LEU A 120 -1.16 5.95 -1.68
CA LEU A 120 -0.28 5.22 -0.76
C LEU A 120 -1.07 4.30 0.16
N GLU A 121 -2.20 4.76 0.71
CA GLU A 121 -3.10 3.96 1.56
C GLU A 121 -3.65 2.75 0.79
N ARG A 122 -4.13 2.96 -0.44
CA ARG A 122 -4.70 1.88 -1.26
C ARG A 122 -3.75 0.72 -1.44
N TYR A 123 -2.47 1.00 -1.66
CA TYR A 123 -1.46 -0.04 -1.93
C TYR A 123 -0.55 -0.33 -0.74
N ALA A 124 -0.81 0.25 0.44
CA ALA A 124 0.04 0.20 1.64
C ALA A 124 0.53 -1.20 1.99
N VAL A 125 -0.40 -2.14 2.12
CA VAL A 125 -0.10 -3.53 2.51
C VAL A 125 0.80 -4.21 1.47
N GLY A 126 0.47 -4.13 0.18
CA GLY A 126 1.26 -4.77 -0.88
C GLY A 126 2.63 -4.12 -1.07
N CYS A 127 2.72 -2.79 -1.00
CA CYS A 127 3.99 -2.07 -1.07
C CYS A 127 4.92 -2.47 0.09
N LEU A 128 4.44 -2.40 1.34
CA LEU A 128 5.21 -2.85 2.50
C LEU A 128 5.59 -4.32 2.40
N PHE A 129 4.70 -5.16 1.88
CA PHE A 129 4.95 -6.58 1.71
C PHE A 129 6.12 -6.82 0.75
N ILE A 130 6.09 -6.18 -0.42
CA ILE A 130 7.17 -6.27 -1.41
C ILE A 130 8.48 -5.73 -0.82
N GLU A 131 8.43 -4.63 -0.08
CA GLU A 131 9.61 -4.00 0.52
C GLU A 131 10.28 -4.87 1.59
N LYS A 132 9.49 -5.51 2.45
CA LYS A 132 10.01 -6.35 3.54
C LYS A 132 10.40 -7.75 3.10
N ASN A 133 9.87 -8.22 1.97
CA ASN A 133 10.06 -9.59 1.49
C ASN A 133 10.70 -9.63 0.09
N LYS A 134 11.59 -8.68 -0.23
CA LYS A 134 12.24 -8.56 -1.55
C LYS A 134 12.87 -9.86 -2.06
N MET A 135 13.46 -10.66 -1.16
CA MET A 135 14.07 -11.94 -1.51
C MET A 135 13.04 -13.01 -1.90
N ASP A 136 11.84 -12.95 -1.33
CA ASP A 136 10.73 -13.86 -1.61
C ASP A 136 9.86 -13.37 -2.79
N CYS A 137 10.04 -12.11 -3.24
CA CYS A 137 9.25 -11.44 -4.29
C CYS A 137 10.16 -10.72 -5.30
N THR A 138 11.24 -11.35 -5.77
CA THR A 138 12.29 -10.69 -6.58
C THR A 138 11.76 -10.00 -7.84
N GLU A 139 10.93 -10.69 -8.63
CA GLU A 139 10.32 -10.12 -9.85
C GLU A 139 9.47 -8.86 -9.56
N LEU A 140 8.62 -8.94 -8.53
CA LEU A 140 7.78 -7.82 -8.11
C LEU A 140 8.62 -6.67 -7.51
N ALA A 141 9.72 -6.99 -6.81
CA ALA A 141 10.58 -5.99 -6.18
C ALA A 141 11.27 -5.09 -7.21
N GLU A 142 11.71 -5.64 -8.35
CA GLU A 142 12.30 -4.86 -9.45
C GLU A 142 11.28 -3.91 -10.08
N HIS A 143 10.07 -4.41 -10.36
CA HIS A 143 8.98 -3.60 -10.89
C HIS A 143 8.53 -2.51 -9.92
N TYR A 144 8.44 -2.84 -8.63
CA TYR A 144 8.11 -1.90 -7.57
C TYR A 144 9.17 -0.78 -7.44
N LEU A 145 10.46 -1.11 -7.54
CA LEU A 145 11.54 -0.11 -7.52
C LEU A 145 11.38 0.90 -8.67
N LEU A 146 11.05 0.42 -9.88
CA LEU A 146 10.81 1.30 -11.02
C LEU A 146 9.58 2.19 -10.81
N TYR A 147 8.49 1.63 -10.28
CA TYR A 147 7.29 2.38 -9.92
C TYR A 147 7.60 3.49 -8.89
N ARG A 148 8.32 3.16 -7.81
CA ARG A 148 8.68 4.13 -6.75
C ARG A 148 9.49 5.31 -7.31
N LYS A 149 10.42 5.05 -8.24
CA LYS A 149 11.17 6.12 -8.93
C LYS A 149 10.26 7.04 -9.74
N LYS A 150 9.32 6.47 -10.51
CA LYS A 150 8.35 7.25 -11.29
C LYS A 150 7.43 8.07 -10.38
N PHE A 151 6.96 7.50 -9.28
CA PHE A 151 6.11 8.20 -8.32
C PHE A 151 6.84 9.40 -7.69
N ILE A 152 8.11 9.23 -7.26
CA ILE A 152 8.92 10.34 -6.74
C ILE A 152 9.13 11.44 -7.80
N SER A 153 9.38 11.07 -9.06
CA SER A 153 9.49 12.05 -10.15
C SER A 153 8.21 12.86 -10.31
N ALA A 154 7.06 12.17 -10.40
CA ALA A 154 5.76 12.83 -10.55
C ALA A 154 5.46 13.75 -9.36
N MET A 155 5.66 13.29 -8.13
CA MET A 155 5.51 14.10 -6.92
C MET A 155 6.39 15.36 -6.96
N THR A 156 7.63 15.23 -7.43
CA THR A 156 8.57 16.35 -7.53
C THR A 156 8.10 17.36 -8.56
N GLU A 157 7.64 16.88 -9.72
CA GLU A 157 7.08 17.72 -10.78
C GLU A 157 5.86 18.51 -10.30
N TYR A 158 4.96 17.90 -9.52
CA TYR A 158 3.85 18.61 -8.88
C TYR A 158 4.34 19.70 -7.93
N VAL A 159 5.25 19.37 -7.01
CA VAL A 159 5.80 20.31 -6.02
C VAL A 159 6.43 21.51 -6.72
N VAL A 160 7.24 21.29 -7.75
CA VAL A 160 7.85 22.36 -8.54
C VAL A 160 6.78 23.21 -9.23
N LYS A 161 5.77 22.60 -9.86
CA LYS A 161 4.71 23.34 -10.55
C LYS A 161 3.88 24.21 -9.59
N PHE A 162 3.55 23.70 -8.40
CA PHE A 162 2.87 24.50 -7.36
C PHE A 162 3.76 25.65 -6.84
N MET A 163 5.07 25.42 -6.74
CA MET A 163 6.04 26.42 -6.31
C MET A 163 6.20 27.55 -7.34
N GLU A 164 6.31 27.21 -8.64
CA GLU A 164 6.39 28.18 -9.74
C GLU A 164 5.15 29.06 -9.83
N LYS A 165 3.98 28.50 -9.51
CA LYS A 165 2.70 29.22 -9.45
C LYS A 165 2.51 30.07 -8.19
N GLY A 166 3.42 29.98 -7.21
CA GLY A 166 3.29 30.68 -5.94
C GLY A 166 2.16 30.15 -5.05
N ILE A 167 1.66 28.94 -5.30
CA ILE A 167 0.65 28.28 -4.44
C ILE A 167 1.30 27.75 -3.16
N ILE A 168 2.55 27.29 -3.27
CA ILE A 168 3.39 26.94 -2.12
C ILE A 168 4.63 27.84 -2.07
N ARG A 169 5.20 27.97 -0.88
CA ARG A 169 6.42 28.73 -0.65
C ARG A 169 7.61 28.22 -1.46
N GLN A 170 8.54 29.12 -1.75
CA GLN A 170 9.80 28.77 -2.42
C GLN A 170 10.60 27.77 -1.57
N LEU A 171 11.07 26.71 -2.22
CA LEU A 171 11.83 25.62 -1.60
C LEU A 171 13.27 25.64 -2.11
N LYS A 172 14.24 25.64 -1.19
CA LYS A 172 15.67 25.57 -1.55
C LYS A 172 16.06 24.24 -2.20
N HIS A 173 15.39 23.16 -1.78
CA HIS A 173 15.65 21.78 -2.21
C HIS A 173 14.30 21.07 -2.45
N PRO A 174 13.65 21.27 -3.60
CA PRO A 174 12.32 20.72 -3.87
C PRO A 174 12.31 19.18 -3.88
N GLU A 175 13.38 18.53 -4.32
CA GLU A 175 13.49 17.06 -4.35
C GLU A 175 13.53 16.47 -2.93
N LEU A 176 14.33 17.06 -2.04
CA LEU A 176 14.41 16.62 -0.63
C LEU A 176 13.11 16.89 0.12
N THR A 177 12.45 18.01 -0.18
CA THR A 177 11.14 18.33 0.39
C THR A 177 10.09 17.34 -0.09
N THR A 178 10.13 16.95 -1.36
CA THR A 178 9.25 15.93 -1.93
C THR A 178 9.43 14.59 -1.24
N ILE A 179 10.68 14.15 -1.02
CA ILE A 179 10.96 12.94 -0.26
C ILE A 179 10.38 13.04 1.15
N LEU A 180 10.57 14.15 1.86
CA LEU A 180 10.00 14.36 3.18
C LEU A 180 8.47 14.26 3.20
N ILE A 181 7.79 14.84 2.19
CA ILE A 181 6.33 14.72 2.02
C ILE A 181 5.95 13.25 1.84
N ILE A 182 6.62 12.52 0.94
CA ILE A 182 6.35 11.10 0.68
C ILE A 182 6.56 10.26 1.94
N GLU A 183 7.65 10.47 2.68
CA GLU A 183 7.94 9.71 3.91
C GLU A 183 6.91 10.02 5.00
N THR A 184 6.43 11.27 5.09
CA THR A 184 5.35 11.63 6.01
C THR A 184 4.05 10.91 5.63
N LEU A 185 3.65 10.96 4.36
CA LEU A 185 2.46 10.25 3.87
C LEU A 185 2.58 8.74 4.05
N SER A 186 3.74 8.17 3.76
CA SER A 186 4.03 6.73 3.90
C SER A 186 3.93 6.32 5.37
N TRP A 187 4.44 7.13 6.30
CA TRP A 187 4.34 6.81 7.71
C TRP A 187 2.88 6.69 8.18
N TRP A 188 2.02 7.64 7.79
CA TRP A 188 0.61 7.65 8.18
C TRP A 188 -0.22 6.53 7.54
N THR A 189 0.09 6.16 6.29
CA THR A 189 -0.64 5.14 5.54
C THR A 189 -0.14 3.71 5.81
N MET A 190 1.15 3.57 6.13
CA MET A 190 1.82 2.28 6.22
C MET A 190 2.36 2.02 7.64
N ASP A 191 3.36 2.80 8.06
CA ASP A 191 4.17 2.40 9.22
C ASP A 191 3.42 2.48 10.54
N MET A 192 2.61 3.53 10.73
CA MET A 192 1.79 3.70 11.93
C MET A 192 0.90 2.46 12.21
N ARG A 193 0.36 1.83 11.16
CA ARG A 193 -0.53 0.66 11.31
C ARG A 193 0.23 -0.65 11.53
N TYR A 194 1.39 -0.81 10.89
CA TYR A 194 1.97 -2.15 10.72
C TYR A 194 3.38 -2.31 11.31
N THR A 195 4.20 -1.27 11.34
CA THR A 195 5.65 -1.41 11.52
C THR A 195 6.24 -0.50 12.60
N SER A 196 5.51 0.54 13.02
CA SER A 196 5.92 1.48 14.06
C SER A 196 6.11 0.78 15.41
N PHE A 197 6.92 1.39 16.27
CA PHE A 197 7.19 0.87 17.61
C PHE A 197 5.89 0.72 18.43
N GLU A 198 5.01 1.73 18.36
CA GLU A 198 3.65 1.67 18.88
C GLU A 198 2.66 1.75 17.71
N THR A 199 2.16 0.59 17.28
CA THR A 199 1.13 0.55 16.23
C THR A 199 -0.17 1.15 16.74
N LEU A 200 -0.71 2.12 16.00
CA LEU A 200 -1.99 2.75 16.31
C LEU A 200 -3.04 2.31 15.29
N ASN A 201 -4.19 1.85 15.79
CA ASN A 201 -5.33 1.52 14.95
C ASN A 201 -6.33 2.68 14.95
N ILE A 202 -6.00 3.75 14.23
CA ILE A 202 -6.90 4.89 14.03
C ILE A 202 -7.61 4.81 12.68
N PRO A 203 -8.80 5.44 12.53
CA PRO A 203 -9.48 5.54 11.25
C PRO A 203 -8.61 6.20 10.18
N THR A 204 -8.67 5.70 8.93
CA THR A 204 -7.93 6.28 7.79
C THR A 204 -8.25 7.75 7.58
N GLU A 205 -9.51 8.16 7.69
CA GLU A 205 -9.91 9.56 7.55
C GLU A 205 -9.23 10.47 8.58
N LEU A 206 -9.12 10.02 9.83
CA LEU A 206 -8.44 10.78 10.88
C LEU A 206 -6.93 10.88 10.63
N ALA A 207 -6.30 9.77 10.20
CA ALA A 207 -4.89 9.78 9.81
C ALA A 207 -4.63 10.75 8.66
N LYS A 208 -5.51 10.76 7.66
CA LYS A 208 -5.46 11.65 6.50
C LYS A 208 -5.62 13.10 6.92
N GLU A 209 -6.62 13.42 7.73
CA GLU A 209 -6.87 14.77 8.25
C GLU A 209 -5.62 15.35 8.93
N VAL A 210 -5.04 14.62 9.90
CA VAL A 210 -3.85 15.07 10.65
C VAL A 210 -2.63 15.20 9.73
N CYS A 211 -2.46 14.27 8.79
CA CYS A 211 -1.33 14.32 7.86
C CYS A 211 -1.40 15.53 6.92
N LEU A 212 -2.58 15.75 6.32
CA LEU A 212 -2.81 16.84 5.38
C LEU A 212 -2.70 18.20 6.07
N ASP A 213 -3.28 18.37 7.26
CA ASP A 213 -3.20 19.61 8.04
C ASP A 213 -1.74 20.09 8.21
N ASN A 214 -0.85 19.17 8.61
CA ASN A 214 0.57 19.47 8.79
C ASN A 214 1.25 19.87 7.48
N ILE A 215 1.09 19.07 6.42
CA ILE A 215 1.74 19.33 5.13
C ILE A 215 1.24 20.64 4.51
N ILE A 216 -0.08 20.86 4.50
CA ILE A 216 -0.70 22.05 3.92
C ILE A 216 -0.22 23.29 4.68
N SER A 217 -0.30 23.29 6.01
CA SER A 217 0.14 24.40 6.85
C SER A 217 1.63 24.71 6.70
N ALA A 218 2.47 23.71 6.43
CA ALA A 218 3.91 23.89 6.30
C ALA A 218 4.36 24.51 4.96
N TYR A 219 3.56 24.39 3.90
CA TYR A 219 3.99 24.73 2.54
C TYR A 219 3.08 25.70 1.79
N LYS A 220 1.76 25.66 1.98
CA LYS A 220 0.81 26.50 1.25
C LYS A 220 0.92 27.97 1.68
N ILE A 221 0.78 28.89 0.73
CA ILE A 221 0.70 30.35 0.96
C ILE A 221 -0.76 30.80 1.01
#